data_AF-A0A484M0L9-F1
#
_entry.id   AF-A0A484M0L9-F1
#
_cell.length_a   1.000
_cell.length_b   1.000
_cell.length_c   1.000
_cell.angle_alpha   90.00
_cell.angle_beta   90.00
_cell.angle_gamma   90.00
#
_symmetry.space_group_name_H-M   'P 1'
#
loop_
_entity.id
_entity.type
_entity.pdbx_description
1 polymer ?
#
loop_
_entity_poly.entity_id
_entity_poly.type
_entity_poly.pdbx_seq_one_letter_code
_entity_poly.pdbx_strand_id
1 'polypeptide(L)'
;MGKGKAKIEIKKIENVERRNVAFTKRRQGLFKKAHEICRLCPGTRVAALVFSLDGKPYIFGDPNALLRAAGGSLGESDSGGGYGGISASWCPGT
;
A
#
# COMPACT_ATOMS: atom_id res chain seq x y z
N MET A 1 9.40 -16.84 -22.97
CA MET A 1 10.19 -15.68 -22.48
C MET A 1 9.27 -14.48 -22.33
N GLY A 2 9.08 -13.96 -21.11
CA GLY A 2 8.31 -12.73 -20.91
C GLY A 2 9.07 -11.51 -21.42
N LYS A 3 8.40 -10.59 -22.11
CA LYS A 3 8.97 -9.27 -22.44
C LYS A 3 9.36 -8.56 -21.13
N GLY A 4 10.55 -7.96 -21.09
CA GLY A 4 11.09 -7.26 -19.92
C GLY A 4 10.26 -6.04 -19.49
N LYS A 5 10.76 -5.28 -18.51
CA LYS A 5 10.08 -4.05 -18.05
C LYS A 5 9.99 -3.04 -19.20
N ALA A 6 8.77 -2.72 -19.61
CA ALA A 6 8.51 -1.67 -20.60
C ALA A 6 8.32 -0.31 -19.91
N LYS A 7 8.92 0.74 -20.48
CA LYS A 7 8.63 2.12 -20.08
C LYS A 7 7.19 2.46 -20.48
N ILE A 8 6.45 3.06 -19.57
CA ILE A 8 5.08 3.55 -19.79
C ILE A 8 4.98 4.99 -19.30
N GLU A 9 4.11 5.78 -19.92
CA GLU A 9 3.85 7.16 -19.51
C GLU A 9 3.15 7.21 -18.14
N ILE A 10 3.42 8.26 -17.36
CA ILE A 10 2.76 8.51 -16.07
C ILE A 10 1.41 9.17 -16.33
N LYS A 11 0.48 8.36 -16.83
CA LYS A 11 -0.92 8.70 -17.05
C LYS A 11 -1.82 7.52 -16.68
N LYS A 12 -3.13 7.74 -16.66
CA LYS A 12 -4.10 6.65 -16.43
C LYS A 12 -3.91 5.56 -17.50
N ILE A 13 -3.81 4.30 -17.07
CA ILE A 13 -3.68 3.16 -17.98
C ILE A 13 -5.08 2.79 -18.46
N GLU A 14 -5.46 3.08 -19.70
CA GLU A 14 -6.83 2.88 -20.18
C GLU A 14 -7.31 1.41 -20.09
N ASN A 15 -6.45 0.45 -20.44
CA ASN A 15 -6.79 -0.98 -20.32
C ASN A 15 -6.92 -1.40 -18.84
N VAL A 16 -8.10 -1.90 -18.45
CA VAL A 16 -8.45 -2.25 -17.07
C VAL A 16 -7.59 -3.39 -16.51
N GLU A 17 -7.34 -4.45 -17.28
CA GLU A 17 -6.52 -5.58 -16.84
C GLU A 17 -5.08 -5.14 -16.56
N ARG A 18 -4.49 -4.38 -17.48
CA ARG A 18 -3.15 -3.79 -17.30
C ARG A 18 -3.11 -2.83 -16.12
N ARG A 19 -4.18 -2.08 -15.89
CA ARG A 19 -4.32 -1.18 -14.74
C ARG A 19 -4.39 -1.97 -13.43
N ASN A 20 -5.14 -3.06 -13.35
CA ASN A 20 -5.22 -3.93 -12.18
C ASN A 20 -3.89 -4.60 -11.86
N VAL A 21 -3.20 -5.13 -12.86
CA VAL A 21 -1.85 -5.70 -12.67
C VAL A 21 -0.86 -4.63 -12.22
N ALA A 22 -0.89 -3.45 -12.84
CA ALA A 22 -0.04 -2.33 -12.44
C ALA A 22 -0.34 -1.85 -11.02
N PHE A 23 -1.62 -1.77 -10.64
CA PHE A 23 -2.06 -1.42 -9.30
C PHE A 23 -1.47 -2.38 -8.26
N THR A 24 -1.68 -3.69 -8.43
CA THR A 24 -1.19 -4.70 -7.49
C THR A 24 0.33 -4.62 -7.34
N LYS A 25 1.08 -4.55 -8.46
CA LYS A 25 2.54 -4.49 -8.42
C LYS A 25 3.06 -3.17 -7.83
N ARG A 26 2.48 -2.03 -8.19
CA ARG A 26 2.90 -0.71 -7.68
C ARG A 26 2.57 -0.56 -6.20
N ARG A 27 1.38 -0.98 -5.76
CA ARG A 27 0.98 -0.99 -4.35
C ARG A 27 1.96 -1.81 -3.51
N GLN A 28 2.29 -3.02 -3.96
CA GLN A 28 3.28 -3.87 -3.29
C GLN A 28 4.67 -3.20 -3.23
N GLY A 29 5.14 -2.62 -4.35
CA GLY A 29 6.40 -1.89 -4.38
C GLY A 29 6.42 -0.68 -3.44
N LEU A 30 5.31 0.07 -3.39
CA LEU A 30 5.13 1.21 -2.49
C LEU A 30 5.20 0.78 -1.02
N PHE A 31 4.48 -0.27 -0.64
CA PHE A 31 4.47 -0.76 0.74
C PHE A 31 5.84 -1.32 1.16
N LYS A 32 6.54 -2.01 0.24
CA LYS A 32 7.91 -2.44 0.48
C LYS A 32 8.84 -1.26 0.75
N LYS A 33 8.71 -0.17 -0.02
CA LYS A 33 9.52 1.04 0.20
C LYS A 33 9.16 1.75 1.50
N ALA A 34 7.88 1.86 1.82
CA ALA A 34 7.42 2.41 3.10
C ALA A 34 7.98 1.61 4.30
N HIS A 35 8.01 0.29 4.18
CA HIS A 35 8.63 -0.60 5.17
C HIS A 35 10.14 -0.40 5.28
N GLU A 36 10.85 -0.31 4.15
CA GLU A 36 12.29 0.00 4.15
C GLU A 36 12.57 1.34 4.85
N ILE A 37 11.78 2.38 4.59
CA ILE A 37 11.93 3.69 5.26
C ILE A 37 11.65 3.57 6.76
N CYS A 38 10.58 2.89 7.15
CA CYS A 38 10.23 2.68 8.56
C CYS A 38 11.35 1.95 9.33
N ARG A 39 12.04 1.01 8.66
CA ARG A 39 13.17 0.28 9.24
C ARG A 39 14.44 1.12 9.32
N LEU A 40 14.69 1.97 8.33
CA LEU A 40 15.93 2.77 8.24
C LEU A 40 15.89 4.03 9.11
N CYS A 41 14.70 4.54 9.41
CA CYS A 41 14.50 5.78 10.14
C CYS A 41 13.77 5.53 11.47
N PRO A 42 14.50 5.20 12.55
CA PRO A 42 13.91 5.07 13.87
C PRO A 42 13.27 6.40 14.31
N GLY A 43 12.07 6.33 14.90
CA GLY A 43 11.28 7.51 15.29
C GLY A 43 10.42 8.15 14.19
N THR A 44 10.51 7.69 12.94
CA THR A 44 9.66 8.19 11.84
C THR A 44 8.39 7.37 11.72
N ARG A 45 7.23 8.05 11.70
CA ARG A 45 5.93 7.42 11.43
C ARG A 45 5.63 7.49 9.94
N VAL A 46 5.48 6.33 9.30
CA VAL A 46 5.12 6.22 7.88
C VAL A 46 3.77 5.54 7.76
N ALA A 47 2.87 6.15 6.99
CA ALA A 47 1.58 5.56 6.68
C ALA A 47 1.23 5.79 5.20
N ALA A 48 0.59 4.81 4.57
CA ALA A 48 0.14 4.91 3.18
C ALA A 48 -1.25 4.29 3.01
N LEU A 49 -2.13 4.99 2.30
CA LEU A 49 -3.49 4.56 1.96
C LEU A 49 -3.65 4.55 0.45
N VAL A 50 -4.13 3.43 -0.10
CA VAL A 50 -4.34 3.26 -1.54
C VAL A 50 -5.67 2.56 -1.79
N PHE A 51 -6.51 3.12 -2.67
CA PHE A 51 -7.78 2.52 -3.05
C PHE A 51 -7.67 1.72 -4.34
N SER A 52 -8.27 0.53 -4.40
CA SER A 52 -8.46 -0.17 -5.68
C SER A 52 -9.51 0.54 -6.54
N LEU A 53 -9.64 0.08 -7.78
CA LEU A 53 -10.71 0.55 -8.68
C LEU A 53 -12.10 0.29 -8.11
N ASP A 54 -12.25 -0.75 -7.29
CA ASP A 54 -13.51 -1.10 -6.61
C ASP A 54 -13.73 -0.29 -5.31
N GLY A 55 -12.89 0.71 -5.04
CA GLY A 55 -12.96 1.52 -3.83
C GLY A 55 -12.48 0.82 -2.55
N LYS A 56 -11.87 -0.38 -2.65
CA LYS A 56 -11.37 -1.11 -1.48
C LYS A 56 -10.08 -0.46 -0.95
N PRO A 57 -10.02 -0.06 0.34
CA PRO A 57 -8.83 0.54 0.92
C PRO A 57 -7.74 -0.51 1.17
N TYR A 58 -6.49 -0.13 0.93
CA TYR A 58 -5.30 -0.87 1.33
C TYR A 58 -4.41 0.07 2.14
N ILE A 59 -4.05 -0.36 3.35
CA ILE A 59 -3.35 0.48 4.32
C ILE A 59 -2.00 -0.16 4.66
N PHE A 60 -0.98 0.69 4.77
CA PHE A 60 0.30 0.37 5.39
C PHE A 60 0.55 1.35 6.54
N GLY A 61 1.03 0.85 7.67
CA GLY A 61 1.23 1.64 8.89
C GLY A 61 -0.04 1.71 9.76
N ASP A 62 -0.08 2.69 10.65
CA ASP A 62 -1.17 2.87 11.62
C ASP A 62 -2.40 3.53 10.94
N PRO A 63 -3.55 2.83 10.84
CA PRO A 63 -4.78 3.37 10.28
C PRO A 63 -5.29 4.58 11.05
N ASN A 64 -5.17 4.59 12.38
CA ASN A 64 -5.53 5.71 13.23
C ASN A 64 -4.60 6.91 13.05
N ALA A 65 -3.34 6.70 12.69
CA ALA A 65 -2.44 7.81 12.33
C ALA A 65 -2.85 8.46 11.01
N LEU A 66 -3.23 7.67 10.00
CA LEU A 66 -3.85 8.17 8.77
C LEU A 66 -5.17 8.87 9.06
N LEU A 67 -5.98 8.31 9.95
CA LEU A 67 -7.27 8.83 10.33
C LEU A 67 -7.18 10.19 11.03
N ARG A 68 -6.25 10.34 11.98
CA ARG A 68 -5.93 11.61 12.63
C ARG A 68 -5.38 12.64 11.64
N ALA A 69 -4.55 12.21 10.68
CA ALA A 69 -4.02 13.09 9.64
C ALA A 69 -5.10 13.54 8.64
N ALA A 70 -6.12 12.71 8.39
CA ALA A 70 -7.19 12.96 7.43
C ALA A 70 -8.48 13.55 8.04
N GLY A 71 -8.63 13.59 9.36
CA GLY A 71 -9.76 14.24 10.05
C GLY A 71 -11.12 13.53 9.95
N GLY A 72 -11.18 12.27 9.51
CA GLY A 72 -12.42 11.49 9.34
C GLY A 72 -12.46 10.23 10.20
N SER A 73 -13.56 9.45 10.19
CA SER A 73 -13.68 8.11 10.81
C SER A 73 -13.95 7.09 9.70
N LEU A 74 -13.20 5.98 9.64
CA LEU A 74 -13.45 4.88 8.71
C LEU A 74 -13.79 3.63 9.51
N GLY A 75 -15.01 3.14 9.31
CA GLY A 75 -15.48 1.87 9.85
C GLY A 75 -14.60 0.72 9.38
N GLU A 76 -14.31 -0.15 10.33
CA GLU A 76 -13.48 -1.35 10.17
C GLU A 76 -14.10 -2.26 9.10
N SER A 77 -13.35 -2.53 8.03
CA SER A 77 -13.75 -3.48 6.99
C SER A 77 -12.66 -4.51 6.85
N ASP A 78 -12.78 -5.55 7.67
CA ASP A 78 -12.00 -6.78 7.59
C ASP A 78 -12.12 -7.35 6.17
N SER A 79 -11.00 -7.37 5.44
CA SER A 79 -10.92 -8.04 4.15
C SER A 79 -9.72 -8.97 4.16
N GLY A 80 -9.97 -10.15 4.74
CA GLY A 80 -9.16 -11.35 4.59
C GLY A 80 -8.80 -11.54 3.12
N GLY A 81 -7.52 -11.38 2.83
CA GLY A 81 -6.95 -11.46 1.48
C GLY A 81 -5.47 -11.78 1.58
N GLY A 82 -5.20 -13.03 1.96
CA GLY A 82 -3.93 -13.76 1.88
C GLY A 82 -2.65 -12.94 1.67
N TYR A 83 -2.04 -12.51 2.77
CA TYR A 83 -0.59 -12.52 2.88
C TYR A 83 -0.25 -13.60 3.92
N GLY A 84 0.38 -14.69 3.49
CA GLY A 84 1.11 -15.53 4.43
C GLY A 84 2.30 -14.71 4.94
N GLY A 85 2.28 -14.33 6.22
CA GLY A 85 3.51 -14.01 6.95
C GLY A 85 4.03 -12.57 6.96
N ILE A 86 3.17 -11.55 6.97
CA ILE A 86 3.55 -10.28 7.60
C ILE A 86 2.64 -10.07 8.81
N SER A 87 2.95 -10.75 9.91
CA SER A 87 2.37 -10.38 11.19
C SER A 87 2.52 -8.86 11.33
N ALA A 88 1.40 -8.18 11.51
CA ALA A 88 1.33 -6.78 11.85
C ALA A 88 1.89 -6.58 13.26
N SER A 89 3.16 -6.94 13.48
CA SER A 89 3.97 -6.30 14.48
C SER A 89 4.19 -4.90 13.94
N TRP A 90 3.27 -4.00 14.30
CA TRP A 90 3.59 -2.61 14.61
C TRP A 90 5.07 -2.52 14.91
N CYS A 91 5.90 -1.76 14.16
CA CYS A 91 7.29 -1.59 14.55
C CYS A 91 7.32 -0.88 15.90
N PRO A 92 7.51 -1.59 17.03
CA PRO A 92 7.45 -1.00 18.35
C PRO A 92 8.90 -0.86 18.80
N GLY A 93 9.53 0.27 18.47
CA GLY A 93 10.89 0.56 18.94
C GLY A 93 11.96 -0.37 18.36
N THR A 94 12.59 0.10 17.30
CA THR A 94 14.06 0.26 17.32
C THR A 94 14.35 1.74 17.15
#